data_AF-A0A5P9I8D5-F1
#
_entry.id   AF-A0A5P9I8D5-F1
#
_cell.length_a   1.000
_cell.length_b   1.000
_cell.length_c   1.000
_cell.angle_alpha   90.00
_cell.angle_beta   90.00
_cell.angle_gamma   90.00
#
_symmetry.space_group_name_H-M   'P 1'
#
loop_
_entity.id
_entity.type
_entity.pdbx_description
1 polymer ?
#
loop_
_entity_poly.entity_id
_entity_poly.type
_entity_poly.pdbx_seq_one_letter_code
_entity_poly.pdbx_strand_id
1 'polypeptide(L)' 'MSARLFSLWSEYDGLPGAEVVYSANPDLLRKMGRDHHAAATHKPDLRLLDPEGKTVATMDTWATDWTEMGA' A
#
# COMPACT_ATOMS: atom_id res chain seq x y z
N MET A 1 -16.13 19.58 0.14
CA MET A 1 -15.00 19.07 0.94
C MET A 1 -14.42 17.88 0.20
N SER A 2 -13.14 17.90 -0.17
CA SER A 2 -12.47 16.70 -0.69
C SER A 2 -12.32 15.72 0.46
N ALA A 3 -12.70 14.45 0.27
CA ALA A 3 -12.49 13.44 1.29
C ALA A 3 -10.97 13.25 1.49
N ARG A 4 -10.50 13.31 2.74
CA ARG A 4 -9.10 13.00 3.08
C ARG A 4 -8.94 11.48 3.07
N LEU A 5 -8.44 10.94 1.96
CA LEU A 5 -8.34 9.50 1.73
C LEU A 5 -6.88 9.06 1.81
N PHE A 6 -6.67 7.93 2.47
CA PHE A 6 -5.43 7.17 2.33
C PHE A 6 -5.40 6.49 0.97
N SER A 7 -4.20 6.18 0.48
CA SER A 7 -4.02 5.42 -0.75
C SER A 7 -3.03 4.29 -0.58
N LEU A 8 -3.42 3.10 -1.03
CA LEU A 8 -2.54 1.94 -1.18
C LEU A 8 -2.07 1.88 -2.62
N TRP A 9 -0.75 1.90 -2.83
CA TRP A 9 -0.10 1.78 -4.12
C TRP A 9 0.56 0.40 -4.20
N SER A 10 0.34 -0.29 -5.31
CA SER A 10 0.95 -1.59 -5.62
C SER A 10 1.76 -1.46 -6.91
N GLU A 11 3.07 -1.63 -6.80
CA GLU A 11 4.00 -1.56 -7.93
C GLU A 11 4.56 -2.94 -8.21
N TYR A 12 4.44 -3.38 -9.46
CA TYR A 12 4.94 -4.67 -9.92
C TYR A 12 6.14 -4.48 -10.82
N ASP A 13 7.20 -5.23 -10.57
CA ASP A 13 8.38 -5.20 -11.44
C ASP A 13 8.01 -5.57 -12.89
N GLY A 14 8.54 -4.81 -13.84
CA GLY A 14 8.25 -4.97 -15.27
C GLY A 14 6.90 -4.45 -15.75
N LEU A 15 6.03 -3.91 -14.88
CA LEU A 15 4.75 -3.30 -15.28
C LEU A 15 4.82 -1.76 -15.21
N PRO A 16 4.24 -1.05 -16.19
CA PRO A 16 4.22 0.40 -16.17
C PRO A 16 3.16 0.92 -15.19
N GLY A 17 3.62 1.61 -14.13
CA GLY A 17 2.77 2.34 -13.20
C GLY A 17 2.31 1.53 -11.99
N ALA A 18 1.64 2.22 -11.07
CA ALA A 18 1.11 1.63 -9.85
C ALA A 18 -0.41 1.44 -9.93
N GLU A 19 -0.90 0.33 -9.38
CA GLU A 19 -2.32 0.15 -9.09
C GLU A 19 -2.63 0.85 -7.76
N VAL A 20 -3.68 1.68 -7.73
CA VAL A 20 -3.99 2.50 -6.56
C VAL A 20 -5.41 2.28 -6.06
N VAL A 21 -5.56 2.03 -4.77
CA VAL A 21 -6.85 1.92 -4.08
C VAL A 21 -6.96 2.97 -2.98
N TYR A 22 -8.11 3.62 -2.90
CA TYR A 22 -8.36 4.71 -1.95
C TYR A 22 -9.39 4.30 -0.89
N SER A 23 -9.17 4.73 0.35
CA SER A 23 -10.10 4.51 1.46
C SER A 23 -9.91 5.54 2.56
N ALA A 24 -10.98 5.85 3.29
CA ALA A 24 -10.90 6.63 4.52
C ALA A 24 -10.40 5.79 5.73
N ASN A 25 -10.39 4.46 5.60
CA ASN A 25 -9.95 3.53 6.64
C ASN A 25 -8.57 2.94 6.27
N PRO A 26 -7.47 3.40 6.91
CA PRO A 26 -6.13 2.92 6.62
C PRO A 26 -5.90 1.47 7.06
N ASP A 27 -6.59 0.99 8.09
CA ASP A 27 -6.44 -0.41 8.55
C ASP A 27 -7.02 -1.39 7.55
N LEU A 28 -8.12 -1.00 6.88
CA LEU A 28 -8.65 -1.77 5.75
C LEU A 28 -7.62 -1.87 4.62
N LEU A 29 -6.93 -0.76 4.28
CA LEU A 29 -5.90 -0.76 3.24
C LEU A 29 -4.69 -1.62 3.65
N ARG A 30 -4.27 -1.57 4.92
CA ARG A 30 -3.21 -2.45 5.44
C ARG A 30 -3.57 -3.92 5.29
N LYS A 31 -4.79 -4.29 5.69
CA LYS A 31 -5.27 -5.68 5.56
C LYS A 31 -5.33 -6.10 4.09
N MET A 32 -5.95 -5.28 3.24
CA MET A 32 -6.08 -5.58 1.82
C MET A 32 -4.71 -5.71 1.13
N GLY A 33 -3.77 -4.80 1.41
CA GLY A 33 -2.42 -4.87 0.87
C GLY A 33 -1.67 -6.11 1.35
N ARG A 34 -1.77 -6.46 2.64
CA ARG A 34 -1.19 -7.71 3.16
C ARG A 34 -1.77 -8.95 2.49
N ASP A 35 -3.08 -9.04 2.40
CA ASP A 35 -3.78 -10.18 1.80
C ASP A 35 -3.43 -10.31 0.31
N HIS A 36 -3.42 -9.17 -0.41
CA HIS A 36 -3.02 -9.09 -1.81
C HIS A 36 -1.55 -9.53 -2.01
N HIS A 37 -0.63 -8.96 -1.23
CA HIS A 37 0.79 -9.33 -1.26
C HIS A 37 0.96 -10.82 -0.99
N ALA A 38 0.35 -11.36 0.07
CA ALA A 38 0.45 -12.77 0.43
C ALA A 38 -0.08 -13.70 -0.68
N ALA A 39 -1.19 -13.34 -1.34
CA ALA A 39 -1.82 -14.13 -2.39
C ALA A 39 -1.13 -14.01 -3.77
N ALA A 40 -0.40 -12.92 -4.03
CA ALA A 40 0.17 -12.66 -5.35
C ALA A 40 1.29 -13.65 -5.71
N THR A 41 1.27 -14.16 -6.95
CA THR A 41 2.32 -15.03 -7.50
C THR A 41 3.64 -14.28 -7.66
N HIS A 42 3.57 -13.04 -8.14
CA HIS A 42 4.67 -12.10 -8.17
C HIS A 42 4.38 -11.05 -7.11
N LYS A 43 5.29 -10.84 -6.16
CA LYS A 43 5.04 -9.92 -5.06
C LYS A 43 5.21 -8.46 -5.53
N PRO A 44 4.23 -7.57 -5.28
CA PRO A 44 4.40 -6.15 -5.54
C PRO A 44 5.15 -5.46 -4.39
N ASP A 45 5.82 -4.35 -4.69
CA ASP A 45 6.21 -3.40 -3.66
C ASP A 45 4.99 -2.53 -3.32
N LEU A 46 4.63 -2.52 -2.03
CA LEU A 46 3.47 -1.78 -1.53
C LEU A 46 3.87 -0.51 -0.78
N ARG A 47 3.10 0.55 -0.99
CA ARG A 47 3.19 1.79 -0.22
C ARG A 47 1.81 2.24 0.22
N LEU A 48 1.69 2.56 1.51
CA LEU A 48 0.51 3.20 2.07
C LEU A 48 0.82 4.67 2.32
N LEU A 49 0.06 5.56 1.69
CA LEU A 49 0.20 7.00 1.82
C LEU A 49 -0.98 7.58 2.60
N ASP A 50 -0.70 8.58 3.43
CA ASP A 50 -1.70 9.41 4.09
C ASP A 50 -2.39 10.37 3.10
N PRO A 51 -3.47 11.05 3.52
CA PRO A 51 -4.19 12.00 2.67
C PRO A 51 -3.35 13.19 2.16
N GLU A 52 -2.22 13.47 2.82
CA GLU A 52 -1.26 14.50 2.44
C GLU A 52 -0.20 13.98 1.47
N GLY A 53 -0.24 12.68 1.11
CA GLY A 53 0.66 12.03 0.16
C GLY A 53 1.98 11.54 0.79
N LYS A 54 2.09 11.56 2.12
CA LYS A 54 3.26 11.04 2.82
C LYS A 54 3.14 9.53 3.00
N THR A 55 4.19 8.80 2.68
CA THR A 55 4.28 7.36 2.96
C THR A 55 4.30 7.11 4.47
N VAL A 56 3.34 6.34 4.96
CA VAL A 56 3.22 5.95 6.38
C VAL A 56 3.54 4.48 6.62
N ALA A 57 3.47 3.63 5.59
CA ALA A 57 3.94 2.25 5.68
C ALA A 57 4.38 1.72 4.30
N THR A 58 5.29 0.76 4.30
CA THR A 58 5.76 0.06 3.09
C THR A 58 5.83 -1.44 3.33
N MET A 59 5.76 -2.22 2.27
CA MET A 59 6.06 -3.65 2.29
C MET A 59 6.75 -3.99 0.99
N ASP A 60 8.02 -4.39 1.05
CA ASP A 60 8.75 -4.83 -0.14
C ASP A 60 8.37 -6.26 -0.52
N THR A 61 8.75 -6.64 -1.75
CA THR A 61 8.55 -7.97 -2.36
C THR A 61 8.89 -9.16 -1.46
N TRP A 62 9.83 -9.01 -0.50
CA TRP A 62 10.30 -10.10 0.38
C TRP A 62 9.70 -10.04 1.78
N ALA A 63 9.01 -8.96 2.12
CA ALA A 63 8.44 -8.75 3.43
C ALA A 63 7.19 -9.61 3.67
N THR A 64 6.94 -9.96 4.93
CA THR A 64 5.76 -10.73 5.36
C THR A 64 4.74 -9.89 6.12
N ASP A 65 5.11 -8.66 6.46
CA ASP A 65 4.27 -7.67 7.11
C ASP A 65 4.75 -6.25 6.81
N TRP A 66 3.94 -5.26 7.19
CA TRP A 66 4.23 -3.85 6.99
C TRP A 66 5.43 -3.36 7.80
N THR A 67 6.22 -2.50 7.17
CA THR A 67 7.19 -1.63 7.84
C THR A 67 6.58 -0.24 7.98
N GLU A 68 6.29 0.16 9.20
CA GLU A 68 5.70 1.48 9.51
C GLU A 68 6.77 2.58 9.44
N MET A 69 6.42 3.71 8.83
CA MET A 69 7.29 4.87 8.62
C MET A 69 6.99 5.94 9.66
N GLY A 70 7.83 5.99 10.69
CA GLY A 70 7.78 7.01 11.75
C GLY A 70 6.89 6.63 12.93
N ALA A 71 7.48 6.70 14.12
CA ALA A 71 6.78 6.98 15.37
C ALA A 71 6.75 8.50 15.60
#